data_AF-A0A551YNR2-F1
#
_entry.id   AF-A0A551YNR2-F1
#
_cell.length_a   1.000
_cell.length_b   1.000
_cell.length_c   1.000
_cell.angle_alpha   90.00
_cell.angle_beta   90.00
_cell.angle_gamma   90.00
#
_symmetry.space_group_name_H-M   'P 1'
#
loop_
_entity.id
_entity.type
_entity.pdbx_description
1 polymer ?
#
loop_
_entity_poly.entity_id
_entity_poly.type
_entity_poly.pdbx_seq_one_letter_code
_entity_poly.pdbx_strand_id
1 'polypeptide(L)'
;MNCPQCQSSEIYRKSLESLTIYCDHCGHQWQAEQVKKALATAQKRKKSYPRHLLNIDVYICPSDKNKYSFAINNGNGIAAFYEFESDPYLSGCYDSIEEALECSGLF
;
A
#
# COMPACT_ATOMS: atom_id res chain seq x y z
N MET A 1 14.29 -0.82 -9.75
CA MET A 1 14.10 -2.29 -9.81
C MET A 1 14.32 -2.71 -11.24
N ASN A 2 15.05 -3.80 -11.46
CA ASN A 2 15.32 -4.35 -12.78
C ASN A 2 14.71 -5.75 -12.88
N CYS A 3 14.59 -6.29 -14.10
CA CYS A 3 14.17 -7.66 -14.31
C CYS A 3 15.14 -8.64 -13.63
N PRO A 4 14.68 -9.58 -12.78
CA PRO A 4 15.57 -10.53 -12.12
C PRO A 4 16.20 -11.54 -13.08
N GLN A 5 15.62 -11.73 -14.27
CA GLN A 5 16.09 -12.71 -15.26
C GLN A 5 17.11 -12.10 -16.24
N CYS A 6 16.88 -10.90 -16.77
CA CYS A 6 17.73 -10.30 -17.80
C CYS A 6 18.38 -8.96 -17.40
N GLN A 7 18.13 -8.48 -16.17
CA GLN A 7 18.62 -7.21 -15.63
C GLN A 7 18.19 -5.93 -16.38
N SER A 8 17.36 -6.07 -17.42
CA SER A 8 16.76 -4.92 -18.11
C SER A 8 15.93 -4.05 -17.16
N SER A 9 15.95 -2.74 -17.40
CA SER A 9 15.10 -1.76 -16.72
C SER A 9 13.73 -1.58 -17.39
N GLU A 10 13.50 -2.24 -18.54
CA GLU A 10 12.25 -2.22 -19.30
C GLU A 10 11.19 -3.09 -18.60
N ILE A 11 10.70 -2.59 -17.48
CA ILE A 11 9.73 -3.28 -16.62
C ILE A 11 8.47 -2.43 -16.45
N TYR A 12 7.30 -3.08 -16.45
CA TYR A 12 6.02 -2.38 -16.32
C TYR A 12 5.00 -3.19 -15.51
N ARG A 13 3.92 -2.52 -15.13
CA ARG A 13 2.72 -3.13 -14.53
C ARG A 13 1.52 -2.75 -15.39
N LYS A 14 0.57 -3.68 -15.55
CA LYS A 14 -0.65 -3.42 -16.34
C LYS A 14 -1.59 -2.42 -15.66
N SER A 15 -1.61 -2.41 -14.33
CA SER A 15 -2.28 -1.40 -13.50
C SER A 15 -1.42 -1.04 -12.30
N LEU A 16 -1.68 0.10 -11.69
CA LEU A 16 -0.94 0.56 -10.51
C LEU A 16 -1.26 -0.26 -9.25
N GLU A 17 -2.41 -0.93 -9.25
CA GLU A 17 -2.91 -1.86 -8.24
C GLU A 17 -2.44 -3.31 -8.50
N SER A 18 -1.75 -3.59 -9.61
CA SER A 18 -1.26 -4.93 -9.89
C SER A 18 0.02 -5.22 -9.10
N LEU A 19 0.08 -6.42 -8.52
CA LEU A 19 1.32 -6.99 -7.99
C LEU A 19 2.21 -7.57 -9.10
N THR A 20 1.66 -7.94 -10.24
CA THR A 20 2.42 -8.55 -11.32
C THR A 20 3.24 -7.51 -12.07
N ILE A 21 4.56 -7.71 -12.08
CA ILE A 21 5.52 -6.95 -12.88
C ILE A 21 5.90 -7.80 -14.10
N TYR A 22 5.96 -7.14 -15.25
CA TYR A 22 6.35 -7.71 -16.53
C TYR A 22 7.67 -7.08 -16.99
N CYS A 23 8.55 -7.88 -17.60
CA CYS A 23 9.69 -7.38 -18.36
C CYS A 23 9.37 -7.43 -19.85
N ASP A 24 9.46 -6.29 -20.53
CA ASP A 24 9.17 -6.20 -21.96
C ASP A 24 10.29 -6.84 -22.80
N HIS A 25 11.53 -6.83 -22.29
CA HIS A 25 12.69 -7.34 -23.00
C HIS A 25 12.73 -8.87 -23.12
N CYS A 26 12.47 -9.61 -22.03
CA CYS A 26 12.57 -11.08 -22.02
C CYS A 26 11.25 -11.79 -21.77
N GLY A 27 10.14 -11.06 -21.57
CA GLY A 27 8.82 -11.62 -21.29
C GLY A 27 8.65 -12.23 -19.89
N HIS A 28 9.67 -12.17 -19.03
CA HIS A 28 9.58 -12.67 -17.66
C HIS A 28 8.55 -11.89 -16.84
N GLN A 29 7.85 -12.58 -15.93
CA GLN A 29 6.90 -11.98 -15.00
C GLN A 29 7.16 -12.46 -13.57
N TRP A 30 6.98 -11.57 -12.60
CA TRP A 30 7.11 -11.87 -11.18
C TRP A 30 6.14 -11.04 -10.34
N GLN A 31 6.00 -11.41 -9.07
CA GLN A 31 5.13 -10.71 -8.12
C GLN A 31 5.95 -9.73 -7.28
N ALA A 32 5.48 -8.49 -7.21
CA ALA A 32 5.92 -7.53 -6.20
C ALA A 32 5.35 -7.90 -4.83
N GLU A 33 5.97 -7.37 -3.79
CA GLU A 33 5.45 -7.46 -2.41
C GLU A 33 4.24 -6.54 -2.22
N GLN A 34 4.25 -5.37 -2.88
CA GLN A 34 3.23 -4.35 -2.71
C GLN A 34 2.82 -3.65 -4.02
N VAL A 35 1.57 -3.17 -4.03
CA VAL A 35 1.00 -2.33 -5.10
C VAL A 35 1.65 -0.94 -5.13
N LYS A 36 1.64 -0.28 -6.29
CA LYS A 36 2.29 1.03 -6.49
C LYS A 36 1.43 2.19 -5.99
N LYS A 37 0.12 2.01 -6.02
CA LYS A 37 -0.86 2.94 -5.47
C LYS A 37 -1.78 2.18 -4.53
N ALA A 38 -2.30 2.91 -3.54
CA ALA A 38 -3.31 2.39 -2.63
C ALA A 38 -4.50 1.80 -3.40
N LEU A 39 -5.04 0.71 -2.88
CA LEU A 39 -6.24 0.05 -3.40
C LEU A 39 -7.50 0.90 -3.16
N ALA A 40 -7.49 1.67 -2.07
CA ALA A 40 -8.52 2.65 -1.75
C ALA A 40 -7.91 3.80 -0.95
N THR A 41 -8.50 4.98 -1.07
CA THR A 41 -8.13 6.14 -0.26
C THR A 41 -9.40 6.77 0.30
N ALA A 42 -9.41 7.07 1.60
CA ALA A 42 -10.48 7.83 2.25
C ALA A 42 -9.91 9.03 3.00
N GLN A 43 -10.64 10.15 2.99
CA GLN A 43 -10.32 11.31 3.80
C GLN A 43 -11.14 11.31 5.09
N LYS A 44 -10.46 11.36 6.23
CA LYS A 44 -11.09 11.54 7.54
C LYS A 44 -10.61 12.81 8.21
N ARG A 45 -11.51 13.47 8.94
CA ARG A 45 -11.14 14.57 9.83
C ARG A 45 -10.65 14.00 11.15
N LYS A 46 -9.50 14.47 11.62
CA LYS A 46 -9.02 14.10 12.95
C LYS A 46 -10.01 14.60 14.01
N LYS A 47 -10.55 13.71 14.84
CA LYS A 47 -11.54 14.08 15.87
C LYS A 47 -11.03 15.19 16.79
N SER A 48 -9.76 15.13 17.18
CA SER A 48 -9.13 16.13 18.05
C SER A 48 -8.82 17.47 17.34
N TYR A 49 -8.72 17.47 16.01
CA TYR A 49 -8.34 18.66 15.23
C TYR A 49 -9.13 18.70 13.91
N PRO A 50 -10.36 19.25 13.92
CA PRO A 50 -11.27 19.16 12.78
C PRO A 50 -10.80 19.89 11.51
N ARG A 51 -9.73 20.70 11.59
CA ARG A 51 -9.09 21.36 10.45
C ARG A 51 -8.04 20.48 9.76
N HIS A 52 -7.65 19.35 10.34
CA HIS A 52 -6.66 18.45 9.77
C HIS A 52 -7.36 17.25 9.12
N LEU A 53 -7.21 17.18 7.80
CA LEU A 53 -7.62 16.04 7.00
C LEU A 53 -6.48 15.01 7.01
N LEU A 54 -6.85 13.77 7.30
CA LEU A 54 -6.00 12.60 7.17
C LEU A 54 -6.47 11.84 5.92
N ASN A 55 -5.54 11.54 5.02
CA ASN A 55 -5.76 10.55 3.98
C ASN A 55 -5.39 9.19 4.56
N ILE A 56 -6.29 8.22 4.43
CA ILE A 56 -6.08 6.84 4.81
C ILE A 56 -5.99 6.06 3.52
N ASP A 57 -4.84 5.46 3.30
CA ASP A 57 -4.51 4.72 2.09
C ASP A 57 -4.47 3.23 2.42
N VAL A 58 -5.22 2.41 1.69
CA VAL A 58 -5.32 0.96 1.92
C VAL A 58 -4.38 0.20 0.99
N TYR A 59 -3.67 -0.76 1.54
CA TYR A 59 -2.71 -1.62 0.86
C TYR A 59 -2.95 -3.09 1.21
N ILE A 60 -2.20 -3.98 0.57
CA ILE A 60 -2.21 -5.40 0.93
C ILE A 60 -1.43 -5.58 2.23
N CYS A 61 -1.93 -6.41 3.13
CA CYS A 61 -1.27 -6.70 4.40
C CYS A 61 0.06 -7.45 4.16
N PRO A 62 1.20 -6.97 4.69
CA PRO A 62 2.50 -7.61 4.46
C PRO A 62 2.61 -9.05 4.96
N SER A 63 1.90 -9.39 6.04
CA SER A 63 1.88 -10.74 6.61
C SER A 63 0.89 -11.69 5.93
N ASP A 64 -0.14 -11.18 5.24
CA ASP A 64 -1.16 -11.98 4.56
C ASP A 64 -1.71 -11.26 3.32
N LYS A 65 -1.43 -11.84 2.14
CA LYS A 65 -1.81 -11.27 0.85
C LYS A 65 -3.32 -11.24 0.58
N ASN A 66 -4.11 -11.96 1.37
CA ASN A 66 -5.57 -11.97 1.27
C ASN A 66 -6.23 -10.92 2.17
N LYS A 67 -5.45 -10.19 2.96
CA LYS A 67 -5.92 -9.18 3.91
C LYS A 67 -5.42 -7.79 3.52
N TYR A 68 -5.97 -6.79 4.18
CA TYR A 68 -5.72 -5.38 3.91
C TYR A 68 -5.07 -4.70 5.10
N SER A 69 -4.25 -3.70 4.84
CA SER A 69 -3.62 -2.85 5.85
C SER A 69 -3.79 -1.39 5.46
N PHE A 70 -3.58 -0.45 6.38
CA PHE A 70 -3.69 0.98 6.05
C PHE A 70 -2.40 1.73 6.38
N ALA A 71 -2.19 2.84 5.67
CA ALA A 71 -1.25 3.90 5.99
C ALA A 71 -2.01 5.21 6.24
N ILE A 72 -1.49 6.06 7.13
CA ILE A 72 -2.05 7.39 7.39
C ILE A 72 -1.13 8.46 6.81
N ASN A 73 -1.63 9.25 5.87
CA ASN A 73 -0.95 10.37 5.25
C ASN A 73 -1.64 11.69 5.64
N ASN A 74 -0.91 12.59 6.30
CA ASN A 74 -1.43 13.87 6.79
C ASN A 74 -0.99 15.07 5.92
N GLY A 75 -0.54 14.84 4.69
CA GLY A 75 -0.03 15.86 3.77
C GLY A 75 1.41 16.33 4.05
N ASN A 76 1.87 16.20 5.30
CA ASN A 76 3.25 16.51 5.71
C ASN A 76 4.13 15.25 5.78
N GLY A 77 3.54 14.07 5.63
CA GLY A 77 4.25 12.80 5.68
C GLY A 77 3.29 11.63 5.92
N ILE A 78 3.87 10.44 5.96
CA ILE A 78 3.17 9.18 6.26
C ILE A 78 3.56 8.77 7.68
N ALA A 79 2.58 8.41 8.50
CA ALA A 79 2.81 7.91 9.86
C ALA A 79 3.50 6.54 9.80
N ALA A 80 4.54 6.36 10.60
CA ALA A 80 5.20 5.07 10.80
C ALA A 80 4.62 4.38 12.03
N PHE A 81 4.31 3.09 11.89
CA PHE A 81 3.79 2.22 12.95
C PHE A 81 4.79 1.14 13.35
N TYR A 82 5.71 0.77 12.44
CA TYR A 82 6.73 -0.26 12.61
C TYR A 82 6.15 -1.64 13.00
N GLU A 83 4.91 -1.93 12.61
CA GLU A 83 4.28 -3.24 12.82
C GLU A 83 4.84 -4.31 11.88
N PHE A 84 5.23 -3.92 10.66
CA PHE A 84 5.81 -4.80 9.65
C PHE A 84 7.21 -4.29 9.28
N GLU A 85 8.22 -5.16 9.34
CA GLU A 85 9.62 -4.79 9.04
C GLU A 85 9.81 -4.38 7.57
N SER A 86 9.13 -5.05 6.64
CA SER A 86 9.17 -4.74 5.21
C SER A 86 8.48 -3.41 4.87
N ASP A 87 7.46 -3.03 5.65
CA ASP A 87 6.58 -1.91 5.37
C ASP A 87 6.24 -1.14 6.67
N PRO A 88 7.16 -0.31 7.18
CA PRO A 88 7.03 0.30 8.50
C PRO A 88 5.89 1.33 8.63
N TYR A 89 5.24 1.68 7.52
CA TYR A 89 4.14 2.64 7.46
C TYR A 89 2.75 1.99 7.42
N LEU A 90 2.70 0.66 7.31
CA LEU A 90 1.46 -0.11 7.31
C LEU A 90 1.12 -0.54 8.74
N SER A 91 -0.18 -0.55 9.04
CA SER A 91 -0.72 -0.97 10.34
C SER A 91 -1.99 -1.78 10.17
N GLY A 92 -2.10 -2.83 10.98
CA GLY A 92 -3.22 -3.75 11.02
C GLY A 92 -3.30 -4.69 9.81
N CYS A 93 -4.14 -5.71 9.95
CA CYS A 93 -4.39 -6.74 8.95
C CYS A 93 -5.87 -7.14 9.02
N TYR A 94 -6.66 -6.62 8.07
CA TYR A 94 -8.12 -6.60 8.07
C TYR A 94 -8.69 -7.47 6.94
N ASP A 95 -9.90 -7.98 7.11
CA ASP A 95 -10.51 -8.90 6.15
C ASP A 95 -11.11 -8.16 4.94
N SER A 96 -11.37 -6.86 5.07
CA SER A 96 -11.91 -6.02 3.99
C SER A 96 -11.26 -4.63 3.92
N ILE A 97 -11.43 -3.98 2.77
CA ILE A 97 -11.00 -2.59 2.58
C ILE A 97 -11.78 -1.67 3.51
N GLU A 98 -13.08 -1.92 3.69
CA GLU A 98 -13.96 -1.14 4.56
C GLU A 98 -13.51 -1.19 6.01
N GLU A 99 -13.14 -2.36 6.51
CA GLU A 99 -12.65 -2.55 7.87
C GLU A 99 -11.32 -1.82 8.08
N ALA A 100 -10.38 -1.93 7.14
CA ALA A 100 -9.11 -1.19 7.17
C ALA A 100 -9.35 0.33 7.19
N LEU A 101 -10.31 0.81 6.38
CA LEU A 101 -10.71 2.20 6.38
C LEU A 101 -11.36 2.60 7.71
N GLU A 102 -12.19 1.78 8.34
CA GLU A 102 -12.87 2.12 9.60
C GLU A 102 -11.90 2.18 10.79
N CYS A 103 -11.06 1.16 10.98
CA CYS A 103 -10.13 1.05 12.11
C CYS A 103 -9.12 2.20 12.17
N SER A 104 -8.71 2.75 11.02
CA SER A 104 -7.88 3.95 10.97
C SER A 104 -8.50 5.18 11.66
N GLY A 105 -9.82 5.19 11.88
CA GLY A 105 -10.55 6.27 12.56
C GLY A 105 -10.40 6.28 14.09
N LEU A 106 -9.65 5.32 14.65
CA LEU A 106 -9.30 5.28 16.07
C LEU A 106 -8.08 6.16 16.42
N PHE A 107 -7.37 6.72 15.43
CA PHE A 107 -6.15 7.54 15.59
C PHE A 107 -6.37 9.07 15.44
#